data_AF-A0A3C0V0K0-F1
#
_entry.id   AF-A0A3C0V0K0-F1
#
_cell.length_a   1.000
_cell.length_b   1.000
_cell.length_c   1.000
_cell.angle_alpha   90.00
_cell.angle_beta   90.00
_cell.angle_gamma   90.00
#
_symmetry.space_group_name_H-M   'P 1'
#
loop_
_entity.id
_entity.type
_entity.pdbx_description
1 polymer ?
#
loop_
_entity_poly.entity_id
_entity_poly.type
_entity_poly.pdbx_seq_one_letter_code
_entity_poly.pdbx_strand_id
1 'polypeptide(L)'
;MSKIHDIAAKYQITEATVRTLLEGLQTTSGFQVQFNSAELGGMGQWQSGMVMIGDIFNDGLKAKVAALCAELASFVREYQATQPEETEKKDATVAAPIKTIPATFSGSQNGTKYAYYAPQNVLQIEEEDKIARYSTEGLTLWGVQQAQDGTGKKLKFTHAGGTITVDDLKPAVE
;
A
#
# COMPACT_ATOMS: atom_id res chain seq x y z
N MET A 1 -5.66 5.33 23.31
CA MET A 1 -5.22 6.49 24.12
C MET A 1 -3.76 6.31 24.49
N SER A 2 -2.75 6.95 23.91
CA SER A 2 -2.70 7.81 22.73
C SER A 2 -1.25 7.70 22.24
N LYS A 3 -0.94 6.86 21.24
CA LYS A 3 0.39 6.83 20.61
C LYS A 3 0.81 8.24 20.15
N ILE A 4 -0.18 9.04 19.75
CA ILE A 4 -0.04 10.47 19.47
C ILE A 4 0.52 11.22 20.68
N HIS A 5 0.04 10.95 21.89
CA HIS A 5 0.48 11.57 23.14
C HIS A 5 1.88 11.10 23.57
N ASP A 6 2.17 9.80 23.45
CA ASP A 6 3.49 9.23 23.75
C ASP A 6 4.57 9.79 22.82
N ILE A 7 4.26 9.85 21.52
CA ILE A 7 5.12 10.43 20.50
C ILE A 7 5.24 11.95 20.68
N ALA A 8 4.14 12.65 20.98
CA ALA A 8 4.17 14.08 21.29
C ALA A 8 5.11 14.38 22.48
N ALA A 9 5.01 13.60 23.56
CA ALA A 9 5.87 13.74 24.74
C ALA A 9 7.34 13.38 24.44
N LYS A 10 7.59 12.30 23.71
CA LYS A 10 8.94 11.82 23.35
C LYS A 10 9.68 12.78 22.43
N TYR A 11 8.99 13.34 21.45
CA TYR A 11 9.58 14.25 20.45
C TYR A 11 9.39 15.74 20.81
N GLN A 12 8.74 16.05 21.94
CA GLN A 12 8.43 17.41 22.42
C GLN A 12 7.69 18.26 21.38
N ILE A 13 6.69 17.67 20.73
CA ILE A 13 5.85 18.34 19.73
C ILE A 13 4.38 18.24 20.12
N THR A 14 3.55 19.14 19.58
CA THR A 14 2.13 19.17 19.91
C THR A 14 1.38 17.94 19.35
N GLU A 15 0.39 17.43 20.10
CA GLU A 15 -0.46 16.31 19.65
C GLU A 15 -1.17 16.60 18.32
N ALA A 16 -1.52 17.87 18.07
CA ALA A 16 -2.07 18.34 16.80
C ALA A 16 -1.10 18.10 15.64
N THR A 17 0.18 18.44 15.80
CA THR A 17 1.23 18.20 14.81
C THR A 17 1.39 16.70 14.50
N VAL A 18 1.41 15.86 15.54
CA VAL A 18 1.50 14.40 15.39
C VAL A 18 0.26 13.83 14.69
N ARG A 19 -0.92 14.35 15.00
CA ARG A 19 -2.17 13.95 14.35
C ARG A 19 -2.15 14.27 12.85
N THR A 20 -1.73 15.48 12.47
CA THR A 20 -1.60 15.85 11.05
C THR A 20 -0.61 14.94 10.31
N LEU A 21 0.52 14.61 10.94
CA LEU A 21 1.48 13.64 10.39
C LEU A 21 0.85 12.25 10.21
N LEU A 22 0.10 11.78 11.20
CA LEU A 22 -0.56 10.49 11.15
C LEU A 22 -1.60 10.43 10.02
N GLU A 23 -2.46 11.45 9.90
CA GLU A 23 -3.48 11.55 8.84
C GLU A 23 -2.83 11.58 7.44
N GLY A 24 -1.72 12.31 7.29
CA GLY A 24 -0.95 12.35 6.05
C GLY A 24 -0.29 11.01 5.71
N LEU A 25 0.26 10.30 6.70
CA LEU A 25 0.81 8.95 6.51
C LEU A 25 -0.26 7.90 6.21
N GLN A 26 -1.45 8.02 6.80
CA GLN A 26 -2.59 7.15 6.48
C GLN A 26 -3.03 7.36 5.03
N THR A 27 -3.07 8.61 4.56
CA THR A 27 -3.45 8.97 3.19
C THR A 27 -2.47 8.45 2.12
N THR A 28 -1.26 8.09 2.52
CA THR A 28 -0.17 7.64 1.63
C THR A 28 0.35 6.25 2.00
N SER A 29 -0.40 5.51 2.81
CA SER A 29 -0.06 4.17 3.32
C SER A 29 1.34 4.07 3.95
N GLY A 30 1.85 5.18 4.51
CA GLY A 30 3.15 5.25 5.17
C GLY A 30 4.35 5.44 4.24
N PHE A 31 4.14 5.79 2.97
CA PHE A 31 5.23 6.02 2.01
C PHE A 31 5.79 7.45 2.06
N GLN A 32 4.92 8.45 2.27
CA GLN A 32 5.30 9.85 2.28
C GLN A 32 4.36 10.70 3.16
N VAL A 33 4.82 11.78 3.75
CA VAL A 33 3.95 12.72 4.45
C VAL A 33 4.47 14.13 4.25
N GLN A 34 3.54 15.04 3.97
CA GLN A 34 3.83 16.47 4.00
C GLN A 34 3.28 17.03 5.30
N PHE A 35 4.05 17.89 5.93
CA PHE A 35 3.64 18.60 7.13
C PHE A 35 3.98 20.06 6.97
N ASN A 36 3.18 20.90 7.63
CA ASN A 36 3.44 22.31 7.74
C ASN A 36 3.27 22.70 9.21
N SER A 37 4.36 22.66 9.97
CA SER A 37 4.35 22.99 11.39
C SER A 37 5.62 23.73 11.75
N ALA A 38 5.47 24.88 12.42
CA ALA A 38 6.59 25.67 12.90
C ALA A 38 7.51 24.86 13.84
N GLU A 39 6.96 23.90 14.58
CA GLU A 39 7.70 23.01 15.49
C GLU A 39 8.64 22.03 14.75
N LEU A 40 8.32 21.69 13.49
CA LEU A 40 9.09 20.76 12.67
C LEU A 40 10.01 21.48 11.66
N GLY A 41 10.21 22.78 11.82
CA GLY A 41 11.00 23.60 10.90
C GLY A 41 10.19 24.14 9.72
N GLY A 42 8.86 24.26 9.87
CA GLY A 42 7.94 24.83 8.89
C GLY A 42 7.34 23.79 7.95
N MET A 43 7.30 24.13 6.66
CA MET A 43 6.89 23.21 5.61
C MET A 43 7.98 22.17 5.38
N GLY A 44 7.60 20.90 5.42
CA GLY A 44 8.50 19.78 5.19
C GLY A 44 7.77 18.58 4.60
N GLN A 45 8.55 17.73 3.95
CA GLN A 45 8.10 16.45 3.43
C GLN A 45 9.03 15.36 3.92
N TRP A 46 8.46 14.29 4.44
CA TRP A 46 9.18 13.07 4.72
C TRP A 46 8.75 11.99 3.72
N GLN A 47 9.72 11.24 3.23
CA GLN A 47 9.53 10.03 2.44
C GLN A 47 10.54 8.98 2.91
N SER A 48 10.24 7.70 2.70
CA SER A 48 11.14 6.61 3.12
C SER A 48 12.53 6.77 2.46
N GLY A 49 13.51 7.25 3.25
CA GLY A 49 14.88 7.52 2.80
C GLY A 49 15.24 8.99 2.60
N MET A 50 14.30 9.93 2.61
CA MET A 50 14.59 11.36 2.43
C MET A 50 13.64 12.24 3.25
N VAL A 51 14.21 13.14 4.07
CA VAL A 51 13.48 14.16 4.82
C VAL A 51 13.90 15.54 4.32
N MET A 52 12.93 16.31 3.86
CA MET A 52 13.10 17.73 3.54
C MET A 52 12.35 18.53 4.59
N ILE A 53 13.06 19.39 5.32
CA ILE A 53 12.45 20.36 6.22
C ILE A 53 12.93 21.75 5.81
N GLY A 54 12.12 22.79 6.04
CA GLY A 54 12.50 24.17 5.74
C GLY A 54 13.77 24.63 6.47
N ASP A 55 14.05 24.05 7.64
CA ASP A 55 15.27 24.32 8.41
C ASP A 55 16.45 23.43 7.97
N ILE A 56 17.14 23.85 6.90
CA ILE A 56 18.21 23.08 6.27
C ILE A 56 19.44 22.92 7.18
N PHE A 57 19.66 23.84 8.13
CA PHE A 57 20.84 23.85 9.00
C PHE A 57 20.69 23.00 10.26
N ASN A 58 19.47 22.52 10.56
CA ASN A 58 19.21 21.70 11.74
C ASN A 58 19.12 20.22 11.39
N ASP A 59 20.27 19.58 11.14
CA ASP A 59 20.36 18.15 10.86
C ASP A 59 19.87 17.29 12.04
N GLY A 60 19.96 17.79 13.28
CA GLY A 60 19.35 17.16 14.44
C GLY A 60 17.83 17.10 14.35
N LEU A 61 17.18 18.18 13.89
CA LEU A 61 15.74 18.22 13.66
C LEU A 61 15.33 17.31 12.51
N LYS A 62 16.08 17.28 11.40
CA LYS A 62 15.85 16.34 10.29
C LYS A 62 15.87 14.89 10.76
N ALA A 63 16.90 14.50 11.52
CA ALA A 63 17.01 13.14 12.05
C ALA A 63 15.85 12.79 12.98
N LYS A 64 15.44 13.73 13.85
CA LYS A 64 14.27 13.57 14.73
C LYS A 64 12.97 13.38 13.94
N VAL A 65 12.71 14.24 12.96
CA VAL A 65 11.53 14.15 12.09
C VAL A 65 11.54 12.84 11.30
N ALA A 66 12.70 12.45 10.79
CA ALA A 66 12.85 11.20 10.04
C ALA A 66 12.54 9.98 10.91
N ALA A 67 13.05 9.94 12.13
CA ALA A 67 12.78 8.86 13.08
C ALA A 67 11.30 8.83 13.50
N LEU A 68 10.72 9.99 13.78
CA LEU A 68 9.31 10.16 14.10
C LEU A 68 8.40 9.62 13.00
N CYS A 69 8.60 10.08 11.76
CA CYS A 69 7.80 9.65 10.62
C CYS A 69 8.04 8.17 10.29
N ALA A 70 9.26 7.65 10.45
CA ALA A 70 9.56 6.23 10.27
C ALA A 70 8.83 5.34 11.29
N GLU A 71 8.77 5.77 12.57
CA GLU A 71 8.06 5.05 13.64
C GLU A 71 6.55 5.06 13.39
N LEU A 72 5.98 6.22 13.03
CA LEU A 72 4.57 6.35 12.65
C LEU A 72 4.23 5.55 11.39
N ALA A 73 5.08 5.61 10.35
CA ALA A 73 4.88 4.87 9.11
C ALA A 73 4.93 3.37 9.35
N SER A 74 5.86 2.87 10.16
CA SER A 74 5.95 1.46 10.51
C SER A 74 4.69 0.99 11.25
N PHE A 75 4.19 1.81 12.18
CA PHE A 75 2.94 1.52 12.88
C PHE A 75 1.72 1.56 11.95
N VAL A 76 1.62 2.56 11.07
CA VAL A 76 0.54 2.66 10.09
C VAL A 76 0.60 1.48 9.11
N ARG A 77 1.79 1.01 8.73
CA ARG A 77 1.98 -0.18 7.89
C ARG A 77 1.65 -1.46 8.64
N GLU A 78 2.02 -1.59 9.91
CA GLU A 78 1.67 -2.74 10.75
C GLU A 78 0.16 -2.79 11.01
N TYR A 79 -0.46 -1.64 11.24
CA TYR A 79 -1.91 -1.49 11.42
C TYR A 79 -2.68 -1.78 10.13
N GLN A 80 -2.21 -1.30 8.97
CA GLN A 80 -2.74 -1.68 7.65
C GLN A 80 -2.36 -3.11 7.23
N ALA A 81 -1.36 -3.73 7.85
CA ALA A 81 -1.02 -5.13 7.59
C ALA A 81 -1.84 -6.09 8.48
N THR A 82 -2.29 -5.62 9.64
CA THR A 82 -3.11 -6.39 10.59
C THR A 82 -4.61 -6.17 10.39
N GLN A 83 -5.02 -5.06 9.76
CA GLN A 83 -6.30 -4.96 9.06
C GLN A 83 -6.12 -5.47 7.63
N PRO A 84 -6.85 -6.48 7.15
CA PRO A 84 -6.77 -6.90 5.76
C PRO A 84 -7.47 -5.86 4.87
N GLU A 85 -6.86 -4.70 4.67
CA GLU A 85 -7.34 -3.65 3.76
C GLU A 85 -6.15 -3.01 3.01
N GLU A 86 -6.06 -3.40 1.73
CA GLU A 86 -5.86 -2.50 0.60
C GLU A 86 -4.52 -1.74 0.50
N THR A 87 -3.59 -2.31 -0.26
CA THR A 87 -2.51 -1.52 -0.89
C THR A 87 -3.11 -0.69 -2.03
N GLU A 88 -3.84 0.37 -1.70
CA GLU A 88 -4.29 1.38 -2.67
C GLU A 88 -3.13 2.33 -2.99
N LYS A 89 -2.41 2.04 -4.07
CA LYS A 89 -1.80 3.13 -4.84
C LYS A 89 -2.91 3.76 -5.67
N LYS A 90 -3.35 4.94 -5.22
CA LYS A 90 -4.27 5.86 -5.90
C LYS A 90 -4.08 5.88 -7.42
N ASP A 91 -5.08 5.42 -8.15
CA ASP A 91 -5.70 6.18 -9.24
C ASP A 91 -7.15 5.67 -9.39
N ALA A 92 -8.08 6.63 -9.39
CA ALA A 92 -9.50 6.45 -9.14
C ALA A 92 -10.23 5.55 -10.15
N THR A 93 -11.29 4.85 -9.70
CA THR A 93 -12.71 5.12 -10.06
C THR A 93 -13.58 3.85 -9.92
N VAL A 94 -14.68 4.02 -9.20
CA VAL A 94 -15.97 3.28 -9.14
C VAL A 94 -16.14 1.94 -8.39
N ALA A 95 -16.99 2.06 -7.36
CA ALA A 95 -18.18 1.25 -7.08
C ALA A 95 -18.03 -0.07 -6.29
N ALA A 96 -18.28 0.04 -4.99
CA ALA A 96 -19.01 -0.99 -4.22
C ALA A 96 -20.52 -0.96 -4.59
N PRO A 97 -21.40 -1.93 -4.23
CA PRO A 97 -21.23 -2.94 -3.18
C PRO A 97 -21.85 -4.33 -3.47
N ILE A 98 -21.13 -5.44 -3.24
CA ILE A 98 -21.80 -6.69 -2.85
C ILE A 98 -20.91 -7.53 -1.94
N LYS A 99 -21.42 -7.72 -0.73
CA LYS A 99 -21.31 -8.87 0.18
C LYS A 99 -20.63 -10.13 -0.38
N THR A 100 -19.33 -10.12 -0.62
CA THR A 100 -18.59 -11.29 -1.09
C THR A 100 -17.13 -11.11 -0.72
N ILE A 101 -16.60 -12.12 -0.04
CA ILE A 101 -15.24 -12.33 0.47
C ILE A 101 -14.20 -11.36 -0.15
N PRO A 102 -13.47 -10.56 0.65
CA PRO A 102 -12.46 -9.66 0.11
C PRO A 102 -11.41 -10.45 -0.67
N ALA A 103 -10.97 -9.90 -1.80
CA ALA A 103 -9.82 -10.45 -2.51
C ALA A 103 -8.61 -10.39 -1.57
N THR A 104 -7.88 -11.50 -1.47
CA THR A 104 -6.60 -11.60 -0.74
C THR A 104 -5.57 -10.59 -1.26
N PHE A 105 -5.57 -10.33 -2.57
CA PHE A 105 -4.93 -9.16 -3.14
C PHE A 105 -5.59 -8.81 -4.48
N SER A 106 -5.58 -7.54 -4.84
CA SER A 106 -6.09 -7.06 -6.13
C SER A 106 -5.19 -5.93 -6.65
N GLY A 107 -5.32 -5.62 -7.94
CA GLY A 107 -4.58 -4.53 -8.54
C GLY A 107 -4.98 -4.27 -9.98
N SER A 108 -4.44 -3.20 -10.55
CA SER A 108 -4.71 -2.73 -11.90
C SER A 108 -3.40 -2.32 -12.54
N GLN A 109 -3.12 -2.82 -13.75
CA GLN A 109 -1.92 -2.44 -14.49
C GLN A 109 -2.14 -2.46 -16.00
N ASN A 110 -1.87 -1.35 -16.69
CA ASN A 110 -2.05 -1.20 -18.15
C ASN A 110 -3.47 -1.51 -18.66
N GLY A 111 -4.48 -1.20 -17.83
CA GLY A 111 -5.89 -1.46 -18.13
C GLY A 111 -6.37 -2.88 -17.84
N THR A 112 -5.47 -3.77 -17.40
CA THR A 112 -5.82 -5.12 -16.93
C THR A 112 -5.95 -5.09 -15.40
N LYS A 113 -7.14 -5.38 -14.86
CA LYS A 113 -7.35 -5.53 -13.43
C LYS A 113 -7.27 -6.99 -13.03
N TYR A 114 -6.85 -7.28 -11.81
CA TYR A 114 -6.82 -8.62 -11.26
C TYR A 114 -7.26 -8.62 -9.80
N ALA A 115 -7.89 -9.71 -9.37
CA ALA A 115 -8.31 -9.95 -8.00
C ALA A 115 -8.13 -11.42 -7.66
N TYR A 116 -7.32 -11.71 -6.65
CA TYR A 116 -7.06 -13.06 -6.15
C TYR A 116 -7.83 -13.31 -4.87
N TYR A 117 -8.55 -14.44 -4.80
CA TYR A 117 -9.35 -14.88 -3.69
C TYR A 117 -8.79 -16.20 -3.16
N ALA A 118 -7.79 -16.14 -2.26
CA ALA A 118 -7.20 -17.33 -1.64
C ALA A 118 -8.22 -18.29 -0.99
N PRO A 119 -9.23 -17.85 -0.22
CA PRO A 119 -10.19 -18.78 0.39
C PRO A 119 -11.04 -19.54 -0.63
N GLN A 120 -11.15 -19.03 -1.85
CA GLN A 120 -11.89 -19.67 -2.94
C GLN A 120 -10.95 -20.36 -3.95
N ASN A 121 -9.63 -20.17 -3.81
CA ASN A 121 -8.65 -20.53 -4.82
C ASN A 121 -9.03 -20.00 -6.21
N VAL A 122 -9.50 -18.76 -6.30
CA VAL A 122 -9.89 -18.14 -7.58
C VAL A 122 -9.03 -16.92 -7.86
N LEU A 123 -8.54 -16.80 -9.09
CA LEU A 123 -7.94 -15.60 -9.63
C LEU A 123 -8.86 -15.03 -10.71
N GLN A 124 -9.34 -13.81 -10.54
CA GLN A 124 -10.12 -13.07 -11.51
C GLN A 124 -9.24 -12.06 -12.24
N ILE A 125 -9.35 -12.00 -13.56
CA ILE A 125 -8.69 -11.02 -14.43
C ILE A 125 -9.77 -10.30 -15.23
N GLU A 126 -9.70 -8.98 -15.26
CA GLU A 126 -10.56 -8.12 -16.06
C GLU A 126 -9.70 -7.41 -17.10
N GLU A 127 -9.96 -7.66 -18.38
CA GLU A 127 -9.27 -7.03 -19.50
C GLU A 127 -10.30 -6.55 -20.52
N GLU A 128 -10.26 -5.27 -20.89
CA GLU A 128 -11.16 -4.69 -21.91
C GLU A 128 -12.63 -5.09 -21.71
N ASP A 129 -13.14 -4.92 -20.48
CA ASP A 129 -14.52 -5.25 -20.06
C ASP A 129 -14.85 -6.75 -20.00
N LYS A 130 -13.88 -7.64 -20.29
CA LYS A 130 -14.04 -9.09 -20.14
C LYS A 130 -13.50 -9.56 -18.80
N ILE A 131 -14.36 -10.18 -18.02
CA ILE A 131 -13.99 -10.85 -16.76
C ILE A 131 -13.72 -12.33 -17.06
N ALA A 132 -12.49 -12.76 -16.83
CA ALA A 132 -12.08 -14.17 -16.84
C ALA A 132 -11.75 -14.62 -15.41
N ARG A 133 -12.16 -15.83 -15.04
CA ARG A 133 -11.83 -16.44 -13.74
C ARG A 133 -11.01 -17.70 -13.96
N TYR A 134 -10.02 -17.89 -13.12
CA TYR A 134 -9.05 -18.97 -13.16
C TYR A 134 -9.01 -19.68 -11.81
N SER A 135 -8.97 -21.01 -11.84
CA SER A 135 -8.77 -21.82 -10.64
C SER A 135 -7.28 -21.85 -10.29
N THR A 136 -7.01 -21.64 -9.01
CA THR A 136 -5.69 -21.70 -8.36
C THR A 136 -5.67 -22.80 -7.30
N GLU A 137 -6.47 -23.85 -7.48
CA GLU A 137 -6.53 -24.98 -6.55
C GLU A 137 -5.13 -25.60 -6.35
N GLY A 138 -4.68 -25.65 -5.09
CA GLY A 138 -3.32 -26.09 -4.74
C GLY A 138 -2.22 -25.05 -4.98
N LEU A 139 -2.57 -23.83 -5.39
CA LEU A 139 -1.64 -22.74 -5.70
C LEU A 139 -1.96 -21.51 -4.84
N THR A 140 -1.16 -21.31 -3.78
CA THR A 140 -1.22 -20.08 -2.99
C THR A 140 -0.35 -19.00 -3.64
N LEU A 141 -0.99 -17.95 -4.15
CA LEU A 141 -0.32 -16.79 -4.73
C LEU A 141 -0.03 -15.76 -3.63
N TRP A 142 1.14 -15.14 -3.66
CA TRP A 142 1.56 -14.14 -2.66
C TRP A 142 2.19 -12.87 -3.26
N GLY A 143 2.36 -12.83 -4.58
CA GLY A 143 2.90 -11.66 -5.27
C GLY A 143 2.55 -11.63 -6.75
N VAL A 144 2.65 -10.45 -7.35
CA VAL A 144 2.34 -10.20 -8.77
C VAL A 144 3.42 -9.31 -9.38
N GLN A 145 3.83 -9.63 -10.59
CA GLN A 145 4.83 -8.92 -11.36
C GLN A 145 4.40 -8.84 -12.82
N GLN A 146 4.28 -7.64 -13.37
CA GLN A 146 4.04 -7.47 -14.80
C GLN A 146 5.38 -7.35 -15.52
N ALA A 147 5.58 -8.15 -16.57
CA ALA A 147 6.72 -7.95 -17.46
C ALA A 147 6.44 -6.74 -18.36
N GLN A 148 7.37 -5.77 -18.41
CA GLN A 148 7.31 -4.63 -19.33
C GLN A 148 7.95 -4.94 -20.70
N ASP A 149 8.29 -6.21 -20.95
CA ASP A 149 8.92 -6.61 -22.21
C ASP A 149 7.88 -6.52 -23.34
N GLY A 150 8.17 -5.69 -24.35
CA GLY A 150 7.27 -5.15 -25.37
C GLY A 150 6.55 -6.15 -26.30
N THR A 151 6.29 -7.38 -25.87
CA THR A 151 5.64 -8.44 -26.64
C THR A 151 4.38 -9.01 -25.97
N GLY A 152 3.87 -8.38 -24.91
CA GLY A 152 2.50 -8.65 -24.41
C GLY A 152 2.26 -8.24 -22.97
N LYS A 153 1.03 -7.84 -22.66
CA LYS A 153 0.54 -7.50 -21.32
C LYS A 153 0.39 -8.77 -20.46
N LYS A 154 1.50 -9.43 -20.09
CA LYS A 154 1.44 -10.66 -19.27
C LYS A 154 1.67 -10.35 -17.80
N LEU A 155 0.62 -10.56 -17.00
CA LEU A 155 0.71 -10.63 -15.55
C LEU A 155 1.32 -11.97 -15.14
N LYS A 156 2.35 -11.91 -14.30
CA LYS A 156 3.00 -13.08 -13.70
C LYS A 156 2.71 -13.08 -12.21
N PHE A 157 2.31 -14.21 -11.67
CA PHE A 157 1.98 -14.40 -10.26
C PHE A 157 3.03 -15.27 -9.60
N THR A 158 3.38 -14.95 -8.36
CA THR A 158 4.41 -15.68 -7.61
C THR A 158 3.74 -16.63 -6.63
N HIS A 159 4.19 -17.89 -6.64
CA HIS A 159 3.74 -18.97 -5.77
C HIS A 159 4.95 -19.72 -5.20
N ALA A 160 4.71 -20.69 -4.30
CA ALA A 160 5.80 -21.45 -3.66
C ALA A 160 6.72 -22.21 -4.65
N GLY A 161 6.22 -22.55 -5.84
CA GLY A 161 6.97 -23.27 -6.89
C GLY A 161 7.60 -22.37 -7.96
N GLY A 162 7.53 -21.04 -7.80
CA GLY A 162 8.08 -20.08 -8.75
C GLY A 162 7.03 -19.10 -9.27
N THR A 163 7.05 -18.85 -10.57
CA THR A 163 6.20 -17.84 -11.20
C THR A 163 5.27 -18.49 -12.22
N ILE A 164 3.98 -18.17 -12.13
CA ILE A 164 2.92 -18.72 -12.97
C ILE A 164 2.20 -17.60 -13.75
N THR A 165 1.69 -17.91 -14.92
CA THR A 165 0.89 -16.99 -15.75
C THR A 165 -0.53 -17.50 -15.90
N VAL A 166 -1.46 -16.61 -16.26
CA VAL A 166 -2.87 -16.98 -16.53
C VAL A 166 -3.03 -18.08 -17.58
N ASP A 167 -2.09 -18.16 -18.52
CA ASP A 167 -2.05 -19.18 -19.59
C ASP A 167 -1.82 -20.62 -19.05
N ASP A 168 -1.20 -20.73 -17.87
CA ASP A 168 -0.92 -22.00 -17.19
C ASP A 168 -2.05 -22.39 -16.22
N LEU A 169 -2.98 -21.46 -15.94
CA LEU A 169 -4.11 -21.68 -15.05
C LEU A 169 -5.32 -22.21 -15.81
N LYS A 170 -6.08 -23.10 -15.17
CA LYS A 170 -7.34 -23.59 -15.72
C LYS A 170 -8.44 -22.55 -15.49
N PRO A 171 -9.43 -22.40 -16.39
CA PRO A 171 -10.59 -21.57 -16.13
C PRO A 171 -11.33 -22.09 -14.88
N ALA A 172 -11.74 -21.18 -13.99
CA ALA A 172 -12.62 -21.52 -12.88
C ALA A 172 -14.02 -21.74 -13.46
N VAL A 173 -14.58 -22.92 -13.22
CA VAL A 173 -15.96 -23.22 -13.55
C VAL A 173 -16.83 -22.54 -12.48
N GLU A 174 -17.86 -21.82 -12.91
CA GLU A 174 -18.79 -21.08 -12.06
C GLU A 174 -19.54 -21.99 -11.06
#